data_AF-A0A9P1N5L4-F1
#
_entry.id   AF-A0A9P1N5L4-F1
#
_cell.length_a   1.000
_cell.length_b   1.000
_cell.length_c   1.000
_cell.angle_alpha   90.00
_cell.angle_beta   90.00
_cell.angle_gamma   90.00
#
_symmetry.space_group_name_H-M   'P 1'
#
loop_
_entity.id
_entity.type
_entity.pdbx_description
1 polymer ?
#
loop_
_entity_poly.entity_id
_entity_poly.type
_entity_poly.pdbx_seq_one_letter_code
_entity_poly.pdbx_strand_id
1 'polypeptide(L)'
;MSDSEDDYMSADILSEVSDKPVGIAKSRAHQRQLNIHARFEETRTIEKPKRQTLAEKEKERREEALAKPISHESKGFALMAKMGFKPGMTLGKKRETTEEHEESEQKRLKIPISIEIKEGRKGLGHEKQEIAVRNEKVEAVMRKMKEQAAKHEELIVDYKIRRRQESTLKEVLKDVWSSRKVCEELDHRLGTKIPKIGWFWRSYAVKTDIDDDCDKPGTSRRFDEEQEDKKYKYSNGLDAPEEIDFTAIDEDSLRDRLEQITNYLRTGHFYCVWCGSLFDSPEDLEENCPGDTRHAHHGLD
;
A
#
# COMPACT_ATOMS: atom_id res chain seq x y z
N MET A 1 -55.86 7.83 10.23
CA MET A 1 -54.92 8.18 9.14
C MET A 1 -53.54 7.86 9.66
N SER A 2 -52.80 7.04 8.91
CA SER A 2 -51.61 6.29 9.33
C SER A 2 -50.37 7.19 9.45
N ASP A 3 -49.60 7.04 10.52
CA ASP A 3 -48.28 7.67 10.68
C ASP A 3 -47.36 6.68 11.42
N SER A 4 -46.10 6.57 10.98
CA SER A 4 -45.02 5.69 11.49
C SER A 4 -44.93 4.23 10.99
N GLU A 5 -45.01 4.00 9.68
CA GLU A 5 -44.30 2.86 9.08
C GLU A 5 -42.94 3.38 8.60
N ASP A 6 -41.85 2.93 9.23
CA ASP A 6 -40.48 3.27 8.83
C ASP A 6 -40.29 3.01 7.33
N ASP A 7 -39.89 4.06 6.61
CA ASP A 7 -39.74 4.08 5.16
C ASP A 7 -38.69 3.04 4.72
N TYR A 8 -39.21 1.90 4.28
CA TYR A 8 -38.49 0.70 3.85
C TYR A 8 -37.55 0.95 2.65
N MET A 9 -37.51 2.17 2.11
CA MET A 9 -36.64 2.59 1.01
C MET A 9 -35.81 3.85 1.32
N SER A 10 -35.67 4.24 2.59
CA SER A 10 -34.85 5.39 2.98
C SER A 10 -33.35 5.16 2.75
N ALA A 11 -32.66 6.24 2.33
CA ALA A 11 -31.23 6.22 1.98
C ALA A 11 -30.30 5.89 3.16
N ASP A 12 -30.77 6.02 4.40
CA ASP A 12 -30.02 5.64 5.60
C ASP A 12 -29.73 4.13 5.60
N ILE A 13 -30.69 3.29 5.15
CA ILE A 13 -30.53 1.83 5.06
C ILE A 13 -29.49 1.44 3.99
N LEU A 14 -29.44 2.19 2.88
CA LEU A 14 -28.49 1.93 1.80
C LEU A 14 -27.07 2.40 2.14
N SER A 15 -26.91 3.38 3.02
CA SER A 15 -25.60 3.89 3.44
C SER A 15 -24.82 2.92 4.33
N GLU A 16 -25.52 2.00 5.02
CA GLU A 16 -24.91 0.94 5.83
C GLU A 16 -24.45 -0.26 4.99
N VAL A 17 -24.94 -0.39 3.76
CA VAL A 17 -24.54 -1.46 2.84
C VAL A 17 -23.30 -1.02 2.09
N SER A 18 -22.14 -1.51 2.51
CA SER A 18 -20.90 -1.26 1.77
C SER A 18 -20.97 -1.89 0.37
N ASP A 19 -20.77 -1.10 -0.68
CA ASP A 19 -20.65 -1.55 -2.10
C ASP A 19 -19.45 -2.47 -2.38
N LYS A 20 -18.72 -2.89 -1.33
CA LYS A 20 -17.63 -3.85 -1.47
C LYS A 20 -18.25 -5.25 -1.57
N PRO A 21 -18.07 -5.97 -2.70
CA PRO A 21 -18.54 -7.34 -2.79
C PRO A 21 -17.97 -8.13 -1.62
N VAL A 22 -18.85 -8.75 -0.83
CA VAL A 22 -18.46 -9.61 0.30
C VAL A 22 -17.67 -10.78 -0.29
N GLY A 23 -16.35 -10.63 -0.31
CA GLY A 23 -15.47 -11.55 -0.99
C GLY A 23 -15.53 -12.92 -0.34
N ILE A 24 -16.13 -13.90 -1.02
CA ILE A 24 -16.05 -15.31 -0.65
C ILE A 24 -14.56 -15.68 -0.56
N ALA A 25 -14.16 -16.28 0.58
CA ALA A 25 -12.76 -16.60 0.83
C ALA A 25 -12.21 -17.53 -0.27
N LYS A 26 -11.18 -17.07 -0.98
CA LYS A 26 -10.59 -17.79 -2.14
C LYS A 26 -9.84 -19.08 -1.75
N SER A 27 -9.54 -19.29 -0.46
CA SER A 27 -8.81 -20.45 0.07
C SER A 27 -9.10 -20.69 1.56
N ARG A 28 -8.94 -21.93 2.02
CA ARG A 28 -9.09 -22.34 3.44
C ARG A 28 -8.13 -21.57 4.38
N ALA A 29 -6.94 -21.21 3.90
CA ALA A 29 -5.98 -20.40 4.65
C ALA A 29 -6.47 -18.95 4.82
N HIS A 30 -7.05 -18.36 3.78
CA HIS A 30 -7.65 -17.02 3.81
C HIS A 30 -8.86 -16.99 4.73
N GLN A 31 -9.71 -18.02 4.70
CA GLN A 31 -10.85 -18.16 5.61
C GLN A 31 -10.40 -18.24 7.08
N ARG A 32 -9.29 -18.95 7.36
CA ARG A 32 -8.70 -19.00 8.70
C ARG A 32 -8.20 -17.63 9.15
N GLN A 33 -7.54 -16.86 8.28
CA GLN A 33 -7.07 -15.51 8.59
C GLN A 33 -8.24 -14.55 8.87
N LEU A 34 -9.29 -14.59 8.05
CA LEU A 34 -10.50 -13.78 8.27
C LEU A 34 -11.17 -14.13 9.61
N ASN A 35 -11.30 -15.42 9.94
CA ASN A 35 -11.87 -15.83 11.23
C ASN A 35 -11.01 -15.41 12.42
N ILE A 36 -9.68 -15.38 12.28
CA ILE A 36 -8.77 -14.87 13.31
C ILE A 36 -8.94 -13.35 13.47
N HIS A 37 -9.03 -12.61 12.36
CA HIS A 37 -9.23 -11.16 12.37
C HIS A 37 -10.59 -10.79 12.98
N ALA A 38 -11.66 -11.47 12.57
CA ALA A 38 -13.00 -11.26 13.11
C ALA A 38 -13.06 -11.51 14.62
N ARG A 39 -12.45 -12.61 15.11
CA ARG A 39 -12.33 -12.86 16.55
C ARG A 39 -11.52 -11.79 17.27
N PHE A 40 -10.45 -11.30 16.65
CA PHE A 40 -9.62 -10.24 17.23
C PHE A 40 -10.39 -8.92 17.31
N GLU A 41 -11.15 -8.56 16.27
CA GLU A 41 -12.03 -7.40 16.25
C GLU A 41 -13.16 -7.52 17.27
N GLU A 42 -13.81 -8.67 17.39
CA GLU A 42 -14.80 -8.95 18.45
C GLU A 42 -14.19 -8.75 19.84
N THR A 43 -12.95 -9.16 20.07
CA THR A 43 -12.28 -8.93 21.36
C THR A 43 -11.85 -7.48 21.59
N ARG A 44 -11.66 -6.68 20.53
CA ARG A 44 -11.39 -5.23 20.62
C ARG A 44 -12.65 -4.42 20.86
N THR A 45 -13.76 -4.76 20.21
CA THR A 45 -15.05 -4.07 20.42
C THR A 45 -15.63 -4.42 21.78
N ILE A 46 -15.34 -5.61 22.30
CA ILE A 46 -15.58 -6.00 23.69
C ILE A 46 -14.40 -5.53 24.56
N GLU A 47 -14.10 -4.23 24.54
CA GLU A 47 -13.48 -3.57 25.70
C GLU A 47 -14.49 -3.66 26.84
N LYS A 48 -14.51 -4.80 27.53
CA LYS A 48 -15.31 -4.96 28.75
C LYS A 48 -14.90 -3.79 29.65
N PRO A 49 -15.83 -2.90 30.05
CA PRO A 49 -15.47 -1.82 30.95
C PRO A 49 -14.85 -2.49 32.16
N LYS A 50 -13.57 -2.19 32.43
CA LYS A 50 -12.92 -2.67 33.65
C LYS A 50 -13.86 -2.31 34.78
N ARG A 51 -14.43 -3.31 35.47
CA ARG A 51 -15.29 -3.06 36.62
C ARG A 51 -14.44 -2.27 37.60
N GLN A 52 -14.71 -0.96 37.72
CA GLN A 52 -14.00 -0.11 38.66
C GLN A 52 -14.08 -0.77 40.04
N THR A 53 -12.93 -0.94 40.65
CA THR A 53 -12.82 -1.50 42.00
C THR A 53 -13.52 -0.57 42.99
N LEU A 54 -13.97 -1.10 44.13
CA LEU A 54 -14.62 -0.30 45.17
C LEU A 54 -13.70 0.87 45.61
N ALA A 55 -12.40 0.62 45.70
CA ALA A 55 -11.39 1.62 46.06
C ALA A 55 -11.28 2.76 45.03
N GLU A 56 -11.33 2.47 43.72
CA GLU A 56 -11.32 3.49 42.66
C GLU A 56 -12.57 4.38 42.75
N LYS A 57 -13.75 3.78 42.95
CA LYS A 57 -15.00 4.53 43.10
C LYS A 57 -15.01 5.42 44.35
N GLU A 58 -14.48 4.93 45.46
CA GLU A 58 -14.36 5.74 46.69
C GLU A 58 -13.37 6.90 46.52
N LYS A 59 -12.28 6.70 45.77
CA LYS A 59 -11.30 7.74 45.46
C LYS A 59 -11.90 8.81 44.55
N GLU A 60 -12.56 8.42 43.46
CA GLU A 60 -13.28 9.34 42.56
C GLU A 60 -14.29 10.18 43.33
N ARG A 61 -15.14 9.54 44.16
CA ARG A 61 -16.13 10.24 45.00
C ARG A 61 -15.47 11.21 45.99
N ARG A 62 -14.32 10.85 46.56
CA ARG A 62 -13.55 11.71 47.47
C ARG A 62 -12.97 12.91 46.74
N GLU A 63 -12.39 12.71 45.56
CA GLU A 63 -11.80 13.77 44.74
C GLU A 63 -12.87 14.75 44.23
N GLU A 64 -14.01 14.24 43.77
CA GLU A 64 -15.17 15.07 43.40
C GLU A 64 -15.71 15.89 44.58
N ALA A 65 -15.75 15.31 45.78
CA ALA A 65 -16.19 15.99 46.99
C ALA A 65 -15.17 17.04 47.47
N LEU A 66 -13.87 16.80 47.29
CA LEU A 66 -12.80 17.76 47.61
C LEU A 66 -12.72 18.91 46.59
N ALA A 67 -13.05 18.64 45.33
CA ALA A 67 -13.08 19.65 44.26
C ALA A 67 -14.26 20.62 44.40
N LYS A 68 -15.37 20.18 45.00
CA LYS A 68 -16.54 21.04 45.23
C LYS A 68 -16.31 21.93 46.45
N PRO A 69 -16.51 23.26 46.35
CA PRO A 69 -16.40 24.14 47.50
C PRO A 69 -17.45 23.81 48.57
N ILE A 70 -17.14 24.12 49.83
CA ILE A 70 -18.06 23.87 50.96
C ILE A 70 -19.38 24.62 50.69
N SER A 71 -20.51 23.90 50.81
CA SER A 71 -21.84 24.49 50.60
C SER A 71 -22.21 25.49 51.70
N HIS A 72 -23.03 26.48 51.37
CA HIS A 72 -23.57 27.47 52.31
C HIS A 72 -24.41 26.85 53.44
N GLU A 73 -24.94 25.64 53.22
CA GLU A 73 -25.71 24.85 54.18
C GLU A 73 -24.85 24.20 55.27
N SER A 74 -23.55 24.04 55.02
CA SER A 74 -22.63 23.49 56.01
C SER A 74 -22.55 24.40 57.24
N LYS A 75 -22.78 23.83 58.42
CA LYS A 75 -22.64 24.54 59.72
C LYS A 75 -21.30 25.24 59.86
N GLY A 76 -20.24 24.66 59.27
CA GLY A 76 -18.90 25.25 59.25
C GLY A 76 -18.82 26.55 58.44
N PHE A 77 -19.42 26.57 57.24
CA PHE A 77 -19.52 27.78 56.44
C PHE A 77 -20.38 28.85 57.13
N ALA A 78 -21.51 28.46 57.72
CA ALA A 78 -22.38 29.37 58.47
C ALA A 78 -21.69 30.01 59.68
N LEU A 79 -20.84 29.27 60.39
CA LEU A 79 -19.99 29.82 61.47
C LEU A 79 -18.96 30.80 60.92
N MET A 80 -18.25 30.44 59.85
CA MET A 80 -17.25 31.33 59.21
C MET A 80 -17.88 32.62 58.69
N ALA A 81 -19.07 32.53 58.08
CA ALA A 81 -19.81 33.69 57.61
C ALA A 81 -20.19 34.64 58.75
N LYS A 82 -20.60 34.11 59.91
CA LYS A 82 -20.88 34.91 61.13
C LYS A 82 -19.63 35.58 61.69
N MET A 83 -18.45 35.00 61.46
CA MET A 83 -17.15 35.57 61.84
C MET A 83 -16.59 36.55 60.78
N GLY A 84 -17.37 36.88 59.75
CA GLY A 84 -17.01 37.89 58.74
C GLY A 84 -16.35 37.35 57.47
N PHE A 85 -16.32 36.03 57.26
CA PHE A 85 -15.82 35.42 56.03
C PHE A 85 -16.84 35.55 54.88
N LYS A 86 -16.44 36.13 53.75
CA LYS A 86 -17.22 36.10 52.50
C LYS A 86 -16.53 35.18 51.48
N PRO A 87 -17.28 34.44 50.64
CA PRO A 87 -16.70 33.62 49.58
C PRO A 87 -15.70 34.41 48.73
N GLY A 88 -14.45 33.93 48.65
CA GLY A 88 -13.36 34.60 47.93
C GLY A 88 -12.44 35.48 48.78
N MET A 89 -12.75 35.69 50.07
CA MET A 89 -11.84 36.37 51.00
C MET A 89 -10.76 35.43 51.54
N THR A 90 -9.54 35.94 51.71
CA THR A 90 -8.45 35.23 52.40
C THR A 90 -8.56 35.47 53.90
N LEU A 91 -8.21 34.47 54.71
CA LEU A 91 -8.23 34.56 56.17
C LEU A 91 -6.96 35.28 56.68
N GLY A 92 -7.10 36.15 57.67
CA GLY A 92 -6.01 36.87 58.34
C GLY A 92 -6.01 38.39 58.09
N LYS A 93 -5.26 39.14 58.92
CA LYS A 93 -5.18 40.61 58.85
C LYS A 93 -4.55 41.06 57.52
N LYS A 94 -5.24 41.95 56.79
CA LYS A 94 -4.67 42.72 55.67
C LYS A 94 -3.69 43.75 56.27
N ARG A 95 -2.43 43.74 55.85
CA ARG A 95 -1.46 44.78 56.24
C ARG A 95 -1.49 45.82 55.11
N GLU A 96 -1.82 47.06 55.44
CA GLU A 96 -1.75 48.17 54.49
C GLU A 96 -0.28 48.36 54.06
N THR A 97 -0.04 48.37 52.76
CA THR A 97 1.25 48.07 52.13
C THR A 97 2.09 49.34 51.88
N THR A 98 3.40 49.23 52.04
CA THR A 98 4.35 49.85 51.10
C THR A 98 4.62 48.82 49.99
N GLU A 99 4.89 49.28 48.78
CA GLU A 99 4.78 48.57 47.48
C GLU A 99 5.50 47.19 47.39
N GLU A 100 6.44 46.88 48.27
CA GLU A 100 7.08 45.54 48.37
C GLU A 100 6.13 44.41 48.86
N HIS A 101 4.93 44.76 49.34
CA HIS A 101 3.99 43.80 49.94
C HIS A 101 2.84 43.35 49.03
N GLU A 102 2.71 43.85 47.80
CA GLU A 102 1.66 43.38 46.87
C GLU A 102 1.87 41.92 46.43
N GLU A 103 3.12 41.47 46.28
CA GLU A 103 3.45 40.05 46.07
C GLU A 103 3.03 39.16 47.25
N SER A 104 3.03 39.72 48.48
CA SER A 104 2.67 38.98 49.69
C SER A 104 1.16 38.80 49.86
N GLU A 105 0.34 39.69 49.28
CA GLU A 105 -1.12 39.52 49.21
C GLU A 105 -1.51 38.40 48.23
N GLN A 106 -0.79 38.29 47.10
CA GLN A 106 -0.96 37.20 46.13
C GLN A 106 -0.50 35.84 46.68
N LYS A 107 0.41 35.83 47.66
CA LYS A 107 0.95 34.62 48.30
C LYS A 107 0.02 34.01 49.37
N ARG A 108 -1.13 34.63 49.68
CA ARG A 108 -2.13 34.06 50.60
C ARG A 108 -2.90 32.95 49.91
N LEU A 109 -2.79 31.74 50.43
CA LEU A 109 -3.45 30.55 49.89
C LEU A 109 -4.98 30.68 50.02
N LYS A 110 -5.66 30.69 48.87
CA LYS A 110 -7.13 30.60 48.78
C LYS A 110 -7.63 29.15 48.73
N ILE A 111 -6.73 28.23 48.40
CA ILE A 111 -7.00 26.81 48.18
C ILE A 111 -6.16 26.01 49.19
N PRO A 112 -6.70 24.93 49.78
CA PRO A 112 -5.93 24.04 50.63
C PRO A 112 -4.67 23.51 49.93
N ILE A 113 -3.59 23.33 50.68
CA ILE A 113 -2.34 22.73 50.14
C ILE A 113 -2.63 21.28 49.74
N SER A 114 -2.29 20.91 48.51
CA SER A 114 -2.42 19.53 48.03
C SER A 114 -1.40 18.65 48.76
N ILE A 115 -1.87 17.50 49.24
CA ILE A 115 -1.03 16.48 49.86
C ILE A 115 -0.87 15.34 48.87
N GLU A 116 0.35 15.11 48.41
CA GLU A 116 0.69 13.94 47.60
C GLU A 116 0.79 12.72 48.52
N ILE A 117 -0.26 11.90 48.56
CA ILE A 117 -0.27 10.66 49.33
C ILE A 117 0.46 9.60 48.51
N LYS A 118 1.61 9.15 49.02
CA LYS A 118 2.39 8.08 48.38
C LYS A 118 1.68 6.74 48.51
N GLU A 119 1.28 6.16 47.38
CA GLU A 119 0.55 4.88 47.34
C GLU A 119 1.46 3.65 47.51
N GLY A 120 2.79 3.83 47.51
CA GLY A 120 3.78 2.74 47.55
C GLY A 120 4.81 2.83 48.67
N ARG A 121 5.40 1.67 49.03
CA ARG A 121 6.48 1.55 50.04
C ARG A 121 7.89 1.85 49.52
N LYS A 122 8.02 2.36 48.29
CA LYS A 122 9.33 2.65 47.69
C LYS A 122 10.01 3.83 48.39
N GLY A 123 11.34 3.99 48.22
CA GLY A 123 12.08 5.14 48.73
C GLY A 123 11.64 6.46 48.08
N LEU A 124 11.83 7.58 48.76
CA LEU A 124 11.58 8.92 48.20
C LEU A 124 12.60 9.19 47.07
N GLY A 125 12.14 9.56 45.88
CA GLY A 125 13.01 9.86 44.72
C GLY A 125 13.20 8.74 43.68
N HIS A 126 12.96 7.47 44.03
CA HIS A 126 13.10 6.34 43.08
C HIS A 126 11.98 6.26 42.03
N GLU A 127 10.81 6.80 42.34
CA GLU A 127 9.65 6.79 41.45
C GLU A 127 9.92 7.56 40.15
N LYS A 128 10.60 8.72 40.23
CA LYS A 128 11.01 9.49 39.06
C LYS A 128 11.98 8.73 38.17
N GLN A 129 12.94 8.02 38.76
CA GLN A 129 13.91 7.21 38.02
C GLN A 129 13.24 6.03 37.32
N GLU A 130 12.30 5.36 37.98
CA GLU A 130 11.58 4.22 37.41
C GLU A 130 10.64 4.66 36.27
N ILE A 131 9.97 5.80 36.43
CA ILE A 131 9.16 6.40 35.36
C ILE A 131 10.05 6.74 34.17
N ALA A 132 11.23 7.34 34.39
CA ALA A 132 12.17 7.65 33.31
C ALA A 132 12.64 6.39 32.58
N VAL A 133 13.06 5.34 33.32
CA VAL A 133 13.47 4.05 32.74
C VAL A 133 12.33 3.37 31.99
N ARG A 134 11.09 3.49 32.48
CA ARG A 134 9.91 2.94 31.80
C ARG A 134 9.64 3.69 30.50
N ASN A 135 9.68 5.02 30.52
CA ASN A 135 9.45 5.86 29.34
C ASN A 135 10.52 5.59 28.28
N GLU A 136 11.79 5.49 28.67
CA GLU A 136 12.89 5.15 27.77
C GLU A 136 12.68 3.78 27.08
N LYS A 137 12.21 2.78 27.82
CA LYS A 137 11.86 1.46 27.25
C LYS A 137 10.71 1.55 26.25
N VAL A 138 9.66 2.31 26.55
CA VAL A 138 8.53 2.50 25.63
C VAL A 138 9.00 3.23 24.37
N GLU A 139 9.79 4.30 24.51
CA GLU A 139 10.37 5.03 23.39
C GLU A 139 11.27 4.16 22.53
N ALA A 140 12.08 3.28 23.13
CA ALA A 140 12.89 2.32 22.39
C ALA A 140 12.04 1.32 21.58
N VAL A 141 10.93 0.84 22.13
CA VAL A 141 9.99 -0.03 21.42
C VAL A 141 9.30 0.72 20.28
N MET A 142 8.83 1.94 20.54
CA MET A 142 8.19 2.79 19.53
C MET A 142 9.15 3.12 18.39
N ARG A 143 10.43 3.39 18.69
CA ARG A 143 11.46 3.59 17.66
C ARG A 143 11.64 2.36 16.77
N LYS A 144 11.76 1.17 17.37
CA LYS A 144 11.86 -0.09 16.61
C LYS A 144 10.63 -0.35 15.74
N MET A 145 9.43 -0.08 16.26
CA MET A 145 8.19 -0.21 15.48
C MET A 145 8.16 0.76 14.31
N LYS A 146 8.59 2.01 14.51
CA LYS A 146 8.67 3.02 13.45
C LYS A 146 9.68 2.64 12.38
N GLU A 147 10.84 2.12 12.77
CA GLU A 147 11.86 1.61 11.84
C GLU A 147 11.34 0.41 11.02
N GLN A 148 10.61 -0.51 11.64
CA GLN A 148 9.98 -1.63 10.94
C GLN A 148 8.89 -1.17 9.99
N ALA A 149 8.07 -0.20 10.39
CA ALA A 149 7.03 0.37 9.54
C ALA A 149 7.64 1.08 8.31
N ALA A 150 8.71 1.86 8.50
CA ALA A 150 9.43 2.51 7.41
C ALA A 150 10.00 1.50 6.41
N LYS A 151 10.65 0.43 6.90
CA LYS A 151 11.13 -0.66 6.03
C LYS A 151 10.00 -1.35 5.27
N HIS A 152 8.85 -1.54 5.91
CA HIS A 152 7.68 -2.14 5.25
C HIS A 152 7.11 -1.21 4.17
N GLU A 153 7.12 0.11 4.42
CA GLU A 153 6.71 1.11 3.43
C GLU A 153 7.63 1.13 2.21
N GLU A 154 8.95 1.11 2.40
CA GLU A 154 9.95 0.97 1.32
C GLU A 154 9.69 -0.31 0.50
N LEU A 155 9.49 -1.46 1.15
CA LEU A 155 9.20 -2.71 0.48
C LEU A 155 7.90 -2.68 -0.34
N ILE A 156 6.87 -1.95 0.11
CA ILE A 156 5.63 -1.77 -0.65
C ILE A 156 5.89 -0.94 -1.91
N VAL A 157 6.66 0.14 -1.80
CA VAL A 157 7.00 1.00 -2.94
C VAL A 157 7.80 0.20 -3.97
N ASP A 158 8.82 -0.52 -3.54
CA ASP A 158 9.65 -1.36 -4.42
C ASP A 158 8.83 -2.45 -5.11
N TYR A 159 7.87 -3.05 -4.39
CA TYR A 159 6.95 -4.02 -4.97
C TYR A 159 6.07 -3.41 -6.07
N LYS A 160 5.53 -2.21 -5.84
CA LYS A 160 4.72 -1.50 -6.83
C LYS A 160 5.52 -1.14 -8.07
N ILE A 161 6.76 -0.67 -7.91
CA ILE A 161 7.66 -0.33 -9.02
C ILE A 161 7.96 -1.57 -9.86
N ARG A 162 8.41 -2.67 -9.23
CA ARG A 162 8.70 -3.92 -9.94
C ARG A 162 7.49 -4.46 -10.68
N ARG A 163 6.31 -4.38 -10.06
CA ARG A 163 5.07 -4.87 -10.69
C ARG A 163 4.64 -4.00 -11.87
N ARG A 164 4.88 -2.69 -11.82
CA ARG A 164 4.67 -1.78 -12.96
C ARG A 164 5.62 -2.13 -14.10
N GLN A 165 6.92 -2.27 -13.83
CA GLN A 165 7.93 -2.66 -14.82
C GLN A 165 7.62 -4.01 -15.48
N GLU A 166 7.19 -5.01 -14.71
CA GLU A 166 6.81 -6.30 -15.27
C GLU A 166 5.58 -6.18 -16.20
N SER A 167 4.63 -5.28 -15.88
CA SER A 167 3.48 -5.01 -16.76
C SER A 167 3.90 -4.31 -18.04
N THR A 168 4.73 -3.26 -17.95
CA THR A 168 5.20 -2.51 -19.13
C THR A 168 6.00 -3.42 -20.06
N LEU A 169 6.88 -4.26 -19.53
CA LEU A 169 7.61 -5.27 -20.30
C LEU A 169 6.68 -6.23 -21.04
N LYS A 170 5.65 -6.75 -20.36
CA LYS A 170 4.67 -7.65 -20.99
C LYS A 170 3.87 -6.96 -22.10
N GLU A 171 3.59 -5.68 -21.97
CA GLU A 171 2.91 -4.90 -23.01
C GLU A 171 3.80 -4.70 -24.23
N VAL A 172 5.05 -4.26 -24.05
CA VAL A 172 6.01 -4.12 -25.15
C VAL A 172 6.24 -5.48 -25.83
N LEU A 173 6.33 -6.58 -25.09
CA LEU A 173 6.46 -7.93 -25.66
C LEU A 173 5.28 -8.32 -26.54
N LYS A 174 4.05 -8.06 -26.08
CA LYS A 174 2.83 -8.30 -26.87
C LYS A 174 2.85 -7.48 -28.15
N ASP A 175 3.29 -6.23 -28.08
CA ASP A 175 3.35 -5.34 -29.24
C ASP A 175 4.42 -5.79 -30.24
N VAL A 176 5.57 -6.28 -29.78
CA VAL A 176 6.60 -6.88 -30.63
C VAL A 176 6.04 -8.13 -31.32
N TRP A 177 5.39 -9.04 -30.60
CA TRP A 177 4.83 -10.26 -31.21
C TRP A 177 3.69 -9.95 -32.19
N SER A 178 2.82 -8.99 -31.87
CA SER A 178 1.79 -8.52 -32.77
C SER A 178 2.39 -7.93 -34.05
N SER A 179 3.40 -7.05 -33.90
CA SER A 179 4.13 -6.46 -35.01
C SER A 179 4.81 -7.51 -35.90
N ARG A 180 5.47 -8.52 -35.31
CA ARG A 180 6.10 -9.62 -36.06
C ARG A 180 5.09 -10.39 -36.90
N LYS A 181 3.93 -10.72 -36.30
CA LYS A 181 2.86 -11.44 -36.99
C LYS A 181 2.31 -10.64 -38.17
N VAL A 182 2.04 -9.36 -37.98
CA VAL A 182 1.51 -8.49 -39.04
C VAL A 182 2.57 -8.27 -40.13
N CYS A 183 3.84 -8.09 -39.75
CA CYS A 183 4.96 -7.98 -40.69
C CYS A 183 5.02 -9.19 -41.62
N GLU A 184 4.97 -10.40 -41.06
CA GLU A 184 4.97 -11.64 -41.84
C GLU A 184 3.78 -11.70 -42.80
N GLU A 185 2.58 -11.35 -42.33
CA GLU A 185 1.39 -11.37 -43.17
C GLU A 185 1.45 -10.35 -44.33
N LEU A 186 1.87 -9.12 -44.06
CA LEU A 186 1.96 -8.07 -45.07
C LEU A 186 3.10 -8.35 -46.07
N ASP A 187 4.24 -8.85 -45.59
CA ASP A 187 5.34 -9.23 -46.47
C ASP A 187 4.94 -10.39 -47.40
N HIS A 188 4.18 -11.37 -46.91
CA HIS A 188 3.65 -12.44 -47.74
C HIS A 188 2.67 -11.92 -48.81
N ARG A 189 1.84 -10.91 -48.49
CA ARG A 189 0.96 -10.26 -49.47
C ARG A 189 1.75 -9.56 -50.59
N LEU A 190 2.90 -8.97 -50.27
CA LEU A 190 3.83 -8.41 -51.27
C LEU A 190 4.68 -9.47 -51.99
N GLY A 191 4.57 -10.75 -51.62
CA GLY A 191 5.34 -11.84 -52.21
C GLY A 191 6.79 -11.93 -51.74
N THR A 192 7.15 -11.22 -50.67
CA THR A 192 8.47 -11.30 -50.05
C THR A 192 8.63 -12.67 -49.38
N LYS A 193 9.73 -13.36 -49.67
CA LYS A 193 10.02 -14.70 -49.12
C LYS A 193 10.97 -14.69 -47.93
N ILE A 194 11.73 -13.62 -47.75
CA ILE A 194 12.75 -13.51 -46.69
C ILE A 194 12.58 -12.14 -46.04
N PRO A 195 12.52 -12.03 -44.71
CA PRO A 195 12.36 -10.76 -44.05
C PRO A 195 13.60 -9.87 -44.25
N LYS A 196 13.41 -8.55 -44.27
CA LYS A 196 14.51 -7.59 -44.38
C LYS A 196 15.50 -7.71 -43.22
N ILE A 197 15.00 -7.97 -42.02
CA ILE A 197 15.80 -8.28 -40.82
C ILE A 197 15.40 -9.66 -40.34
N GLY A 198 16.37 -10.54 -40.10
CA GLY A 198 16.12 -11.96 -39.85
C GLY A 198 15.20 -12.28 -38.67
N TRP A 199 15.08 -11.39 -37.68
CA TRP A 199 14.20 -11.60 -36.53
C TRP A 199 12.77 -11.04 -36.74
N PHE A 200 12.50 -10.28 -37.79
CA PHE A 200 11.16 -9.69 -38.02
C PHE A 200 10.07 -10.76 -38.15
N TRP A 201 10.39 -11.91 -38.73
CA TRP A 201 9.49 -13.04 -38.80
C TRP A 201 9.81 -14.05 -37.72
N ARG A 202 8.81 -14.84 -37.33
CA ARG A 202 9.01 -15.94 -36.38
C ARG A 202 9.79 -17.08 -37.05
N SER A 203 10.85 -17.52 -36.40
CA SER A 203 11.55 -18.75 -36.67
C SER A 203 11.06 -19.86 -35.74
N TYR A 204 11.12 -21.09 -36.25
CA TYR A 204 10.66 -22.29 -35.57
C TYR A 204 11.81 -23.29 -35.57
N ALA A 205 12.15 -23.79 -34.39
CA ALA A 205 13.13 -24.86 -34.27
C ALA A 205 12.57 -26.11 -34.96
N VAL A 206 13.30 -26.62 -35.94
CA VAL A 206 13.00 -27.88 -36.59
C VAL A 206 13.83 -28.94 -35.90
N LYS A 207 13.17 -29.95 -35.34
CA LYS A 207 13.85 -31.17 -34.93
C LYS A 207 14.32 -31.84 -36.20
N THR A 208 15.62 -32.00 -36.38
CA THR A 208 16.12 -32.97 -37.33
C THR A 208 15.75 -34.33 -36.78
N ASP A 209 14.71 -34.94 -37.34
CA ASP A 209 14.54 -36.38 -37.23
C ASP A 209 15.80 -36.97 -37.90
N ILE A 210 16.78 -37.32 -37.09
CA ILE A 210 17.85 -38.21 -37.52
C ILE A 210 17.10 -39.50 -37.86
N ASP A 211 17.11 -39.88 -39.13
CA ASP A 211 16.62 -41.18 -39.56
C ASP A 211 17.24 -42.25 -38.66
N ASP A 212 16.40 -42.85 -37.81
CA ASP A 212 16.72 -43.94 -36.88
C ASP A 212 16.92 -45.26 -37.68
N ASP A 213 17.68 -45.19 -38.77
CA ASP A 213 17.91 -46.28 -39.73
C ASP A 213 19.36 -46.80 -39.63
N CYS A 214 19.86 -46.95 -38.40
CA CYS A 214 21.13 -47.64 -38.15
C CYS A 214 21.14 -48.44 -36.84
N ASP A 215 20.32 -49.49 -36.83
CA ASP A 215 20.42 -50.64 -35.94
C ASP A 215 21.73 -51.43 -36.23
N LYS A 216 22.88 -50.86 -35.85
CA LYS A 216 24.18 -51.56 -35.82
C LYS A 216 24.73 -51.56 -34.38
N PRO A 217 24.66 -52.70 -33.66
CA PRO A 217 25.21 -52.79 -32.33
C PRO A 217 26.73 -52.92 -32.43
N GLY A 218 27.50 -51.96 -31.91
CA GLY A 218 28.93 -52.21 -31.69
C GLY A 218 29.93 -51.06 -31.66
N THR A 219 29.55 -49.79 -31.53
CA THR A 219 30.54 -48.74 -31.27
C THR A 219 30.16 -47.91 -30.06
N SER A 220 30.91 -48.10 -28.97
CA SER A 220 30.93 -47.19 -27.83
C SER A 220 31.37 -45.81 -28.32
N ARG A 221 30.41 -44.92 -28.60
CA ARG A 221 30.66 -43.50 -28.78
C ARG A 221 30.46 -42.83 -27.42
N ARG A 222 31.54 -42.23 -26.94
CA ARG A 222 31.50 -41.22 -25.88
C ARG A 222 30.42 -40.21 -26.25
N PHE A 223 29.48 -39.97 -25.33
CA PHE A 223 28.57 -38.83 -25.39
C PHE A 223 29.43 -37.57 -25.32
N ASP A 224 29.71 -36.99 -26.49
CA ASP A 224 30.15 -35.61 -26.60
C ASP A 224 28.87 -34.80 -26.80
N GLU A 225 28.51 -34.06 -25.76
CA GLU A 225 27.33 -33.20 -25.70
C GLU A 225 27.63 -31.87 -26.43
N GLU A 226 28.24 -31.96 -27.62
CA GLU A 226 28.55 -30.80 -28.46
C GLU A 226 27.32 -30.47 -29.30
N GLN A 227 26.58 -29.45 -28.84
CA GLN A 227 25.63 -28.62 -29.59
C GLN A 227 25.02 -29.30 -30.83
N GLU A 228 23.90 -30.01 -30.64
CA GLU A 228 23.00 -30.26 -31.77
C GLU A 228 22.72 -28.91 -32.46
N ASP A 229 23.17 -28.77 -33.71
CA ASP A 229 22.92 -27.63 -34.58
C ASP A 229 21.40 -27.49 -34.77
N LYS A 230 20.72 -26.83 -33.82
CA LYS A 230 19.29 -26.56 -33.88
C LYS A 230 19.04 -25.74 -35.13
N LYS A 231 18.48 -26.38 -36.14
CA LYS A 231 18.14 -25.70 -37.39
C LYS A 231 16.82 -24.98 -37.22
N TYR A 232 16.82 -23.67 -37.46
CA TYR A 232 15.63 -22.84 -37.41
C TYR A 232 15.12 -22.59 -38.83
N LYS A 233 13.80 -22.59 -39.00
CA LYS A 233 13.15 -22.26 -40.27
C LYS A 233 12.03 -21.25 -40.07
N TYR A 234 11.79 -20.41 -41.07
CA TYR A 234 10.61 -19.56 -41.12
C TYR A 234 9.36 -20.39 -41.44
N SER A 235 8.18 -19.78 -41.32
CA SER A 235 6.89 -20.41 -41.65
C SER A 235 6.82 -20.95 -43.08
N ASN A 236 7.55 -20.35 -44.01
CA ASN A 236 7.64 -20.78 -45.41
C ASN A 236 8.67 -21.90 -45.67
N GLY A 237 9.33 -22.41 -44.62
CA GLY A 237 10.29 -23.51 -44.70
C GLY A 237 11.70 -23.12 -45.15
N LEU A 238 12.00 -21.82 -45.33
CA LEU A 238 13.35 -21.33 -45.57
C LEU A 238 14.16 -21.28 -44.27
N ASP A 239 15.48 -21.38 -44.42
CA ASP A 239 16.41 -21.32 -43.29
C ASP A 239 16.34 -19.96 -42.60
N ALA A 240 16.23 -19.99 -41.27
CA ALA A 240 16.09 -18.82 -40.42
C ALA A 240 17.19 -18.77 -39.35
N PRO A 241 17.53 -17.58 -38.85
CA PRO A 241 18.33 -17.45 -37.64
C PRO A 241 17.64 -18.06 -36.43
N GLU A 242 18.42 -18.32 -35.39
CA GLU A 242 17.92 -18.70 -34.08
C GLU A 242 16.90 -17.69 -33.55
N GLU A 243 15.80 -18.21 -32.99
CA GLU A 243 14.81 -17.38 -32.32
C GLU A 243 15.46 -16.66 -31.14
N ILE A 244 15.23 -15.36 -31.08
CA ILE A 244 15.71 -14.57 -29.96
C ILE A 244 14.68 -14.67 -28.85
N ASP A 245 15.10 -15.04 -27.64
CA ASP A 245 14.22 -15.06 -26.48
C ASP A 245 13.94 -13.64 -25.99
N PHE A 246 12.89 -13.01 -26.52
CA PHE A 246 12.47 -11.66 -26.12
C PHE A 246 12.11 -11.55 -24.63
N THR A 247 11.78 -12.66 -23.96
CA THR A 247 11.42 -12.62 -22.53
C THR A 247 12.61 -12.40 -21.62
N ALA A 248 13.83 -12.65 -22.09
CA ALA A 248 15.07 -12.51 -21.35
C ALA A 248 15.85 -11.23 -21.67
N ILE A 249 15.34 -10.38 -22.58
CA ILE A 249 16.02 -9.15 -23.02
C ILE A 249 15.66 -7.98 -22.10
N ASP A 250 16.60 -7.06 -21.92
CA ASP A 250 16.40 -5.81 -21.19
C ASP A 250 15.30 -4.92 -21.82
N GLU A 251 14.63 -4.12 -20.99
CA GLU A 251 13.49 -3.27 -21.40
C GLU A 251 13.84 -2.32 -22.56
N ASP A 252 14.99 -1.65 -22.47
CA ASP A 252 15.41 -0.68 -23.48
C ASP A 252 15.70 -1.35 -24.83
N SER A 253 16.40 -2.48 -24.80
CA SER A 253 16.67 -3.28 -26.01
C SER A 253 15.40 -3.84 -26.65
N LEU A 254 14.37 -4.13 -25.86
CA LEU A 254 13.08 -4.56 -26.37
C LEU A 254 12.31 -3.41 -27.05
N ARG A 255 12.39 -2.19 -26.48
CA ARG A 255 11.81 -0.98 -27.07
C ARG A 255 12.48 -0.64 -28.40
N ASP A 256 13.80 -0.66 -28.47
CA ASP A 256 14.55 -0.42 -29.71
C ASP A 256 14.12 -1.38 -30.83
N ARG A 257 13.89 -2.64 -30.47
CA ARG A 257 13.38 -3.65 -31.41
C ARG A 257 11.95 -3.33 -31.85
N LEU A 258 11.07 -2.95 -30.92
CA LEU A 258 9.71 -2.53 -31.27
C LEU A 258 9.74 -1.36 -32.25
N GLU A 259 10.56 -0.35 -32.01
CA GLU A 259 10.73 0.80 -32.92
C GLU A 259 11.25 0.39 -34.30
N GLN A 260 12.21 -0.54 -34.38
CA GLN A 260 12.72 -1.04 -35.65
C GLN A 260 11.63 -1.70 -36.50
N ILE A 261 10.80 -2.56 -35.89
CA ILE A 261 9.76 -3.27 -36.64
C ILE A 261 8.56 -2.37 -36.97
N THR A 262 8.18 -1.46 -36.08
CA THR A 262 7.09 -0.51 -36.34
C THR A 262 7.49 0.50 -37.42
N ASN A 263 8.74 0.97 -37.42
CA ASN A 263 9.26 1.84 -38.47
C ASN A 263 9.27 1.12 -39.83
N TYR A 264 9.64 -0.17 -39.87
CA TYR A 264 9.53 -0.97 -41.09
C TYR A 264 8.09 -1.10 -41.59
N LEU A 265 7.13 -1.34 -40.70
CA LEU A 265 5.70 -1.43 -41.04
C LEU A 265 5.15 -0.08 -41.55
N ARG A 266 5.56 1.03 -40.94
CA ARG A 266 5.12 2.38 -41.33
C ARG A 266 5.72 2.83 -42.66
N THR A 267 7.01 2.59 -42.89
CA THR A 267 7.71 3.04 -44.11
C THR A 267 7.55 2.08 -45.28
N GLY A 268 7.48 0.78 -45.02
CA GLY A 268 7.39 -0.25 -46.06
C GLY A 268 5.96 -0.60 -46.46
N HIS A 269 5.03 -0.61 -45.49
CA HIS A 269 3.66 -1.09 -45.70
C HIS A 269 2.59 -0.03 -45.40
N PHE A 270 2.99 1.18 -45.00
CA PHE A 270 2.08 2.24 -44.54
C PHE A 270 1.07 1.71 -43.51
N TYR A 271 1.53 0.86 -42.58
CA TYR A 271 0.68 0.22 -41.58
C TYR A 271 0.98 0.75 -40.17
N CYS A 272 -0.08 1.02 -39.41
CA CYS A 272 0.04 1.34 -37.99
C CYS A 272 -0.53 0.20 -37.12
N VAL A 273 0.33 -0.38 -36.28
CA VAL A 273 -0.02 -1.50 -35.38
C VAL A 273 -1.06 -1.11 -34.34
N TRP A 274 -1.06 0.15 -33.90
CA TRP A 274 -2.00 0.64 -32.87
C TRP A 274 -3.34 1.09 -33.44
N CYS A 275 -3.38 1.66 -34.65
CA CYS A 275 -4.63 1.95 -35.35
C CYS A 275 -5.30 0.68 -35.88
N GLY A 276 -4.50 -0.33 -36.25
CA GLY A 276 -4.99 -1.53 -36.93
C GLY A 276 -5.40 -1.29 -38.39
N SER A 277 -4.88 -0.23 -39.02
CA SER A 277 -5.24 0.20 -40.37
C SER A 277 -4.02 0.28 -41.29
N LEU A 278 -4.26 -0.06 -42.56
CA LEU A 278 -3.36 0.20 -43.68
C LEU A 278 -3.73 1.55 -44.30
N PHE A 279 -2.73 2.35 -44.63
CA PHE A 279 -2.85 3.65 -45.27
C PHE A 279 -2.34 3.58 -46.71
N ASP A 280 -2.80 4.48 -47.57
CA ASP A 280 -2.48 4.42 -49.01
C ASP A 280 -1.18 5.17 -49.35
N SER A 281 -0.79 6.16 -48.53
CA SER A 281 0.39 6.99 -48.75
C SER A 281 1.09 7.34 -47.42
N PRO A 282 2.37 7.74 -47.45
CA PRO A 282 3.06 8.19 -46.25
C PRO A 282 2.48 9.49 -45.69
N GLU A 283 1.96 10.36 -46.56
CA GLU A 283 1.31 11.62 -46.19
C GLU A 283 -0.01 11.34 -45.44
N ASP A 284 -0.80 10.40 -45.94
CA ASP A 284 -2.04 9.94 -45.31
C ASP A 284 -1.79 9.32 -43.93
N LEU A 285 -0.70 8.57 -43.79
CA LEU A 285 -0.27 8.02 -42.51
C LEU A 285 0.09 9.14 -41.51
N GLU A 286 0.73 10.22 -41.93
CA GLU A 286 1.10 11.33 -41.04
C GLU A 286 -0.10 12.18 -40.62
N GLU A 287 -1.08 12.38 -41.51
CA GLU A 287 -2.27 13.17 -41.22
C GLU A 287 -3.29 12.42 -40.35
N ASN A 288 -3.46 11.11 -40.56
CA ASN A 288 -4.50 10.31 -39.92
C ASN A 288 -4.03 9.48 -38.71
N CYS A 289 -2.72 9.29 -38.52
CA CYS A 289 -2.19 8.52 -37.40
C CYS A 289 -1.77 9.41 -36.22
N PRO A 290 -2.33 9.25 -35.01
CA PRO A 290 -1.97 10.03 -33.82
C PRO A 290 -0.48 10.05 -33.44
N GLY A 291 0.27 9.00 -33.81
CA GLY A 291 1.71 8.92 -33.60
C GLY A 291 2.28 7.53 -33.88
N ASP A 292 3.56 7.34 -33.57
CA ASP A 292 4.34 6.13 -33.77
C ASP A 292 4.59 5.32 -32.49
N THR A 293 3.96 5.69 -31.39
CA THR A 293 4.07 5.00 -30.10
C THR A 293 2.70 4.63 -29.55
N ARG A 294 2.62 3.53 -28.79
CA ARG A 294 1.39 3.09 -28.11
C ARG A 294 0.72 4.21 -27.31
N HIS A 295 1.53 5.00 -26.61
CA HIS A 295 1.08 6.11 -25.78
C HIS A 295 0.35 7.20 -26.58
N ALA A 296 0.75 7.44 -27.83
CA ALA A 296 0.07 8.43 -28.68
C ALA A 296 -1.36 8.01 -29.04
N HIS A 297 -1.66 6.71 -29.08
CA HIS A 297 -2.97 6.18 -29.45
C HIS A 297 -3.89 5.92 -28.27
N HIS A 298 -3.36 5.34 -27.19
CA HIS A 298 -4.16 4.91 -26.04
C HIS A 298 -4.04 5.85 -24.83
N GLY A 299 -3.16 6.84 -24.87
CA GLY A 299 -2.90 7.75 -23.75
C GLY A 299 -1.98 7.15 -22.67
N LEU A 300 -1.81 7.91 -21.60
CA LEU A 300 -1.12 7.47 -20.38
C LEU A 300 -2.17 6.87 -19.43
N ASP A 301 -2.39 5.57 -19.51
CA ASP A 301 -2.99 4.80 -18.40
C ASP A 301 -1.91 4.43 -17.37
#